data_AF-A0A529N8G8-F1
#
_entry.id   AF-A0A529N8G8-F1
#
_cell.length_a   1.000
_cell.length_b   1.000
_cell.length_c   1.000
_cell.angle_alpha   90.00
_cell.angle_beta   90.00
_cell.angle_gamma   90.00
#
_symmetry.space_group_name_H-M   'P 1'
#
loop_
_entity.id
_entity.type
_entity.pdbx_description
1 polymer ?
#
loop_
_entity_poly.entity_id
_entity_poly.type
_entity_poly.pdbx_seq_one_letter_code
_entity_poly.pdbx_strand_id
1 'polypeptide(L)'
;MTKRIAIIQGHPDPGGHRLLHAMADAYAEAAKAAGHEVRRVEVGTLEFSLMRTQAEFETGALPPALVQPRDDMRWAEHWVFLFPLWHGTMPALFKGFLEHIFRP
;
A
#
# COMPACT_ATOMS: atom_id res chain seq x y z
N MET A 1 -1.04 -23.05 -7.82
CA MET A 1 -1.59 -22.14 -8.86
C MET A 1 -0.88 -20.81 -8.73
N THR A 2 -0.51 -20.18 -9.84
CA THR A 2 0.02 -18.80 -9.85
C THR A 2 -1.02 -17.83 -9.27
N LYS A 3 -0.53 -16.81 -8.57
CA LYS A 3 -1.34 -15.79 -7.89
C LYS A 3 -0.73 -14.43 -8.18
N ARG A 4 -1.58 -13.40 -8.18
CA ARG A 4 -1.20 -11.99 -8.28
C ARG A 4 -1.18 -11.39 -6.88
N ILE A 5 -0.04 -10.88 -6.44
CA ILE A 5 0.16 -10.40 -5.08
C ILE A 5 0.53 -8.92 -5.10
N ALA A 6 -0.19 -8.11 -4.33
CA ALA A 6 0.22 -6.74 -4.03
C ALA A 6 0.84 -6.70 -2.62
N ILE A 7 2.08 -6.22 -2.54
CA ILE A 7 2.73 -5.90 -1.27
C ILE A 7 2.59 -4.40 -1.03
N ILE A 8 1.94 -4.03 0.06
CA ILE A 8 1.73 -2.64 0.46
C ILE A 8 2.67 -2.36 1.63
N GLN A 9 3.74 -1.64 1.32
CA GLN A 9 4.71 -1.17 2.29
C GLN A 9 4.20 0.18 2.84
N GLY A 10 3.71 0.16 4.07
CA GLY A 10 3.05 1.26 4.77
C GLY A 10 3.94 2.03 5.74
N HIS A 11 5.27 1.92 5.63
CA HIS A 11 6.17 2.78 6.41
C HIS A 11 6.14 4.20 5.83
N PRO A 12 5.98 5.26 6.65
CA PRO A 12 5.80 6.61 6.14
C PRO A 12 7.10 7.33 5.76
N ASP A 13 8.26 6.86 6.23
CA ASP A 13 9.57 7.38 5.81
C ASP A 13 9.92 6.94 4.38
N PRO A 14 10.15 7.88 3.43
CA PRO A 14 10.54 7.58 2.06
C PRO A 14 12.00 7.12 1.92
N GLY A 15 12.83 7.24 2.95
CA GLY A 15 14.28 7.01 2.89
C GLY A 15 14.72 5.56 2.65
N GLY A 16 13.78 4.62 2.45
CA GLY A 16 14.08 3.22 2.18
C GLY A 16 14.80 2.49 3.32
N HIS A 17 15.33 1.30 3.04
CA HIS A 17 16.28 0.55 3.88
C HIS A 17 15.88 0.30 5.35
N ARG A 18 14.59 0.37 5.69
CA ARG A 18 14.06 -0.04 7.01
C ARG A 18 13.75 -1.54 7.04
N LEU A 19 13.56 -2.10 8.23
CA LEU A 19 13.18 -3.52 8.43
C LEU A 19 12.02 -3.97 7.51
N LEU A 20 10.98 -3.15 7.38
CA LEU A 20 9.82 -3.49 6.55
C LEU A 20 10.12 -3.52 5.05
N HIS A 21 11.13 -2.78 4.58
CA HIS A 21 11.59 -2.88 3.19
C HIS A 21 12.28 -4.24 2.98
N ALA A 22 13.16 -4.63 3.89
CA ALA A 22 13.81 -5.94 3.83
C ALA A 22 12.81 -7.10 3.91
N MET A 23 11.75 -6.97 4.73
CA MET A 23 10.66 -7.95 4.78
C MET A 23 9.86 -7.99 3.47
N ALA A 24 9.57 -6.83 2.87
CA ALA A 24 8.90 -6.75 1.57
C ALA A 24 9.75 -7.38 0.47
N ASP A 25 11.07 -7.15 0.46
CA ASP A 25 12.01 -7.77 -0.48
C ASP A 25 12.01 -9.29 -0.31
N ALA A 26 12.20 -9.78 0.92
CA ALA A 26 12.23 -11.21 1.22
C ALA A 26 10.92 -11.91 0.81
N TYR A 27 9.76 -11.30 1.09
CA TYR A 27 8.47 -11.84 0.64
C TYR A 27 8.37 -11.86 -0.88
N ALA A 28 8.71 -10.75 -1.54
CA ALA A 28 8.62 -10.64 -3.00
C ALA A 28 9.48 -11.68 -3.71
N GLU A 29 10.72 -11.86 -3.26
CA GLU A 29 11.64 -12.83 -3.85
C GLU A 29 11.16 -14.26 -3.65
N ALA A 30 10.73 -14.63 -2.45
CA ALA A 30 10.16 -15.96 -2.20
C ALA A 30 8.89 -16.23 -3.01
N ALA A 31 7.99 -15.23 -3.10
CA ALA A 31 6.73 -15.37 -3.85
C ALA A 31 6.98 -15.50 -5.37
N LYS A 32 7.89 -14.71 -5.93
CA LYS A 32 8.29 -14.83 -7.34
C LYS A 32 8.95 -16.19 -7.61
N ALA A 33 9.83 -16.66 -6.72
CA ALA A 33 10.46 -17.98 -6.83
C ALA A 33 9.44 -19.13 -6.79
N ALA A 34 8.32 -18.95 -6.09
CA ALA A 34 7.19 -19.87 -6.07
C ALA A 34 6.26 -19.77 -7.31
N GLY A 35 6.57 -18.89 -8.27
CA GLY A 35 5.81 -18.72 -9.52
C GLY A 35 4.61 -17.79 -9.41
N HIS A 36 4.60 -16.86 -8.44
CA HIS A 36 3.59 -15.81 -8.31
C HIS A 36 4.03 -14.51 -9.00
N GLU A 37 3.07 -13.72 -9.46
CA GLU A 37 3.30 -12.35 -9.93
C GLU A 37 3.19 -11.40 -8.74
N VAL A 38 4.16 -10.50 -8.59
CA VAL A 38 4.24 -9.59 -7.44
C VAL A 38 4.36 -8.15 -7.91
N ARG A 39 3.53 -7.27 -7.35
CA ARG A 39 3.65 -5.81 -7.45
C ARG A 39 3.80 -5.21 -6.06
N ARG A 40 4.43 -4.04 -5.98
CA ARG A 40 4.71 -3.37 -4.70
C ARG A 40 4.29 -1.91 -4.75
N VAL A 41 3.68 -1.47 -3.65
CA VAL A 41 3.32 -0.07 -3.39
C VAL A 41 4.12 0.41 -2.18
N GLU A 42 4.90 1.48 -2.35
CA GLU A 42 5.65 2.12 -1.27
C GLU A 42 4.95 3.41 -0.85
N VAL A 43 4.10 3.32 0.17
CA VAL A 43 3.20 4.42 0.58
C VAL A 43 3.98 5.66 1.02
N GLY A 44 5.15 5.49 1.66
CA GLY A 44 6.01 6.60 2.06
C GLY A 44 6.52 7.47 0.91
N THR A 45 6.48 6.98 -0.34
CA THR A 45 6.92 7.71 -1.54
C THR A 45 5.78 8.41 -2.30
N LEU A 46 4.52 8.20 -1.87
CA LEU A 46 3.35 8.71 -2.55
C LEU A 46 2.96 10.09 -2.01
N GLU A 47 2.74 11.03 -2.91
CA GLU A 47 2.27 12.38 -2.56
C GLU A 47 0.75 12.46 -2.65
N PHE A 48 0.09 12.59 -1.49
CA PHE A 48 -1.36 12.79 -1.39
C PHE A 48 -1.73 13.47 -0.07
N SER A 49 -2.92 14.09 -0.03
CA SER A 49 -3.46 14.72 1.18
C SER A 49 -4.45 13.80 1.90
N LEU A 50 -4.53 13.90 3.23
CA LEU A 50 -5.59 13.25 4.01
C LEU A 50 -6.95 13.87 3.67
N MET A 51 -7.99 13.04 3.61
CA MET A 51 -9.37 13.50 3.48
C MET A 51 -9.84 14.16 4.78
N ARG A 52 -10.65 15.20 4.66
CA ARG A 52 -11.11 16.05 5.77
C ARG A 52 -12.63 16.16 5.85
N THR A 53 -13.33 15.82 4.78
CA THR A 53 -14.80 15.96 4.67
C THR A 53 -15.45 14.67 4.17
N GLN A 54 -16.73 14.50 4.51
CA GLN A 54 -17.55 13.40 3.97
C GLN A 54 -17.62 13.44 2.44
N ALA A 55 -17.72 14.63 1.85
CA ALA A 55 -17.76 14.78 0.40
C ALA A 55 -16.47 14.25 -0.27
N GLU A 56 -15.30 14.52 0.30
CA GLU A 56 -14.02 13.96 -0.18
C GLU A 56 -13.98 12.43 -0.06
N PHE A 57 -14.56 11.87 1.00
CA PHE A 57 -14.66 10.42 1.21
C PHE A 57 -15.61 9.75 0.21
N GLU A 58 -16.81 10.30 0.00
CA GLU A 58 -17.85 9.64 -0.81
C GLU A 58 -17.71 9.89 -2.32
N THR A 59 -17.23 11.08 -2.71
CA THR A 59 -17.28 11.53 -4.13
C THR A 59 -16.02 12.25 -4.59
N GLY A 60 -15.02 12.43 -3.71
CA GLY A 60 -13.81 13.16 -4.04
C GLY A 60 -13.02 12.49 -5.17
N ALA A 61 -12.30 13.28 -5.97
CA ALA A 61 -11.41 12.71 -6.98
C ALA A 61 -10.28 11.89 -6.31
N LEU A 62 -9.86 10.80 -6.95
CA LEU A 62 -8.69 10.04 -6.49
C LEU A 62 -7.43 10.84 -6.84
N PRO A 63 -6.52 11.10 -5.88
CA PRO A 63 -5.25 11.75 -6.18
C PRO A 63 -4.50 10.99 -7.28
N PRO A 64 -3.87 11.67 -8.27
CA PRO A 64 -3.20 11.00 -9.39
C PRO A 64 -2.15 9.98 -8.95
N ALA A 65 -1.40 10.28 -7.88
CA ALA A 65 -0.41 9.38 -7.30
C ALA A 65 -0.99 8.05 -6.79
N LEU A 66 -2.30 8.00 -6.52
CA LEU A 66 -2.99 6.81 -5.98
C LEU A 66 -3.70 5.98 -7.05
N VAL A 67 -3.70 6.41 -8.32
CA VAL A 67 -4.31 5.65 -9.42
C VAL A 67 -3.63 4.30 -9.62
N GLN A 68 -2.30 4.28 -9.77
CA GLN A 68 -1.55 3.04 -9.96
C GLN A 68 -1.63 2.12 -8.72
N PRO A 69 -1.44 2.59 -7.47
CA PRO A 69 -1.66 1.78 -6.28
C PRO A 69 -3.06 1.15 -6.19
N ARG A 70 -4.12 1.89 -6.51
CA ARG A 70 -5.48 1.35 -6.55
C ARG A 70 -5.60 0.24 -7.59
N ASP A 71 -5.05 0.45 -8.77
CA ASP A 71 -5.12 -0.52 -9.86
C ASP A 71 -4.30 -1.78 -9.56
N ASP A 72 -3.16 -1.64 -8.87
CA ASP A 72 -2.37 -2.76 -8.36
C ASP A 72 -3.13 -3.57 -7.30
N MET A 73 -3.83 -2.88 -6.38
CA MET A 73 -4.65 -3.54 -5.38
C MET A 73 -5.87 -4.25 -6.00
N ARG A 74 -6.48 -3.69 -7.04
CA ARG A 74 -7.55 -4.34 -7.83
C ARG A 74 -7.06 -5.53 -8.65
N TRP A 75 -5.84 -5.45 -9.17
CA TRP A 75 -5.21 -6.53 -9.94
C TRP A 75 -4.85 -7.73 -9.05
N ALA A 76 -4.53 -7.51 -7.77
CA ALA A 76 -4.10 -8.54 -6.86
C ALA A 76 -5.24 -9.44 -6.36
N GLU A 77 -4.91 -10.72 -6.17
CA GLU A 77 -5.74 -11.75 -5.54
C GLU A 77 -5.35 -12.01 -4.08
N HIS A 78 -4.19 -11.48 -3.67
CA HIS A 78 -3.67 -11.54 -2.31
C HIS A 78 -2.97 -10.23 -1.97
N TRP A 79 -3.29 -9.68 -0.80
CA TRP A 79 -2.65 -8.46 -0.29
C TRP A 79 -1.77 -8.78 0.90
N VAL A 80 -0.59 -8.16 0.94
CA VAL A 80 0.34 -8.22 2.06
C VAL A 80 0.53 -6.79 2.57
N PHE A 81 0.14 -6.53 3.82
CA PHE A 81 0.33 -5.23 4.46
C PHE A 81 1.52 -5.29 5.40
N LEU A 82 2.52 -4.43 5.17
CA LEU A 82 3.71 -4.32 6.01
C LEU A 82 3.80 -2.89 6.55
N PHE A 83 3.53 -2.69 7.83
CA PHE A 83 3.57 -1.37 8.47
C PHE A 83 4.02 -1.48 9.92
N PRO A 84 4.66 -0.44 10.48
CA PRO A 84 5.05 -0.45 11.87
C PRO A 84 3.81 -0.19 12.75
N LEU A 85 3.77 -0.81 13.93
CA LEU A 85 2.73 -0.50 14.90
C LEU A 85 3.10 0.78 15.65
N TRP A 86 2.38 1.87 15.35
CA TRP A 86 2.53 3.16 16.01
C TRP A 86 1.31 3.42 16.88
N HIS A 87 1.54 3.59 18.18
CA HIS A 87 0.50 3.90 19.16
C HIS A 87 -0.66 2.87 19.13
N GLY A 88 -0.34 1.60 18.88
CA GLY A 88 -1.31 0.50 18.83
C GLY A 88 -2.01 0.29 17.49
N THR A 89 -1.65 1.03 16.43
CA THR A 89 -2.24 0.84 15.09
C THR A 89 -1.26 1.20 13.95
N MET A 90 -1.75 1.24 12.72
CA MET A 90 -1.00 1.68 11.54
C MET A 90 -0.64 3.17 11.57
N PRO A 91 0.44 3.61 10.89
CA PRO A 91 0.78 5.03 10.76
C PRO A 91 -0.31 5.85 10.08
N ALA A 92 -0.42 7.13 10.42
CA ALA A 92 -1.44 8.03 9.87
C ALA A 92 -1.39 8.14 8.34
N LEU A 93 -0.20 8.22 7.74
CA LEU A 93 -0.04 8.24 6.28
C LEU A 93 -0.62 6.97 5.65
N PHE A 94 -0.32 5.80 6.22
CA PHE A 94 -0.82 4.53 5.70
C PHE A 94 -2.33 4.39 5.91
N LYS A 95 -2.87 4.84 7.05
CA LYS A 95 -4.33 4.91 7.26
C LYS A 95 -5.01 5.79 6.22
N GLY A 96 -4.46 6.97 5.95
CA GLY A 96 -4.98 7.91 4.95
C GLY A 96 -4.93 7.34 3.54
N PHE A 97 -3.87 6.61 3.19
CA PHE A 97 -3.80 5.85 1.94
C PHE A 97 -4.96 4.85 1.85
N LEU A 98 -5.19 4.02 2.88
CA LEU A 98 -6.29 3.05 2.87
C LEU A 98 -7.66 3.71 2.79
N GLU A 99 -7.85 4.88 3.41
CA GLU A 99 -9.10 5.64 3.27
C GLU A 99 -9.33 6.07 1.82
N HIS A 100 -8.31 6.51 1.09
CA HIS A 100 -8.44 6.83 -0.34
C HIS A 100 -8.74 5.60 -1.20
N ILE A 101 -8.11 4.46 -0.89
CA ILE A 101 -8.22 3.25 -1.71
C ILE A 101 -9.54 2.50 -1.47
N PHE A 102 -10.03 2.47 -0.23
CA PHE A 102 -11.18 1.66 0.19
C PHE A 102 -12.48 2.45 0.41
N ARG A 103 -12.50 3.74 0.07
CA ARG A 103 -13.75 4.49 0.02
C ARG A 103 -14.71 3.95 -1.06
N PRO A 104 -16.01 4.26 -0.97
CA PRO A 104 -17.05 3.78 -1.90
C PRO A 104 -16.77 4.05 -3.38
#